data_AF-A0A0H3A2D0-F1
#
_entry.id   AF-A0A0H3A2D0-F1
#
_cell.length_a   1.000
_cell.length_b   1.000
_cell.length_c   1.000
_cell.angle_alpha   90.00
_cell.angle_beta   90.00
_cell.angle_gamma   90.00
#
_symmetry.space_group_name_H-M   'P 1'
#
loop_
_entity.id
_entity.type
_entity.pdbx_description
1 polymer ?
#
loop_
_entity_poly.entity_id
_entity_poly.type
_entity_poly.pdbx_seq_one_letter_code
_entity_poly.pdbx_strand_id
1 'polypeptide(L)'
;MITEPATAFSRVFRGYDPAAVDAYVEALLAKQKLLIDEVQNLRAQRNESGDQLAALRIEVACLKDEVAHLSDTSPTPYAIQHRMTKMLRRTLEEISRMQAEAQAEAESMIAAAAAQVEASHREHQELLADMAAQREALETEREEAKKELEAELATMRAEARASIDEARREAERECARLLAEAKQKADDLDERARRTVEEANQQRIMILEELMDVARDLQGLPASLESAYQERTSPSEASVVVPLDPKNQAPGPAVAS
;
A
#
# COMPACT_ATOMS: atom_id res chain seq x y z
N MET A 1 -8.19 -105.88 -8.80
CA MET A 1 -9.21 -106.90 -8.51
C MET A 1 -10.56 -106.20 -8.41
N ILE A 2 -11.23 -105.97 -9.54
CA ILE A 2 -12.61 -105.48 -9.53
C ILE A 2 -13.47 -106.74 -9.64
N THR A 3 -13.92 -107.24 -8.51
CA THR A 3 -14.87 -108.36 -8.43
C THR A 3 -16.25 -107.81 -8.79
N GLU A 4 -16.72 -108.07 -10.01
CA GLU A 4 -18.12 -107.80 -10.34
C GLU A 4 -19.02 -108.77 -9.55
N PRO A 5 -20.07 -108.28 -8.86
CA PRO A 5 -20.96 -109.14 -8.10
C PRO A 5 -21.78 -110.03 -9.03
N ALA A 6 -22.01 -111.29 -8.63
CA ALA A 6 -22.81 -112.24 -9.37
C ALA A 6 -24.24 -111.71 -9.57
N THR A 7 -24.56 -111.25 -10.78
CA THR A 7 -25.91 -110.76 -11.14
C THR A 7 -26.86 -111.96 -11.23
N ALA A 8 -27.67 -112.15 -10.19
CA ALA A 8 -28.73 -113.14 -10.20
C ALA A 8 -29.88 -112.63 -11.11
N PHE A 9 -29.92 -113.09 -12.36
CA PHE A 9 -31.04 -112.81 -13.27
C PHE A 9 -32.35 -113.39 -12.70
N SER A 10 -33.47 -112.68 -12.86
CA SER A 10 -34.81 -113.16 -12.48
C SER A 10 -35.19 -114.40 -13.29
N ARG A 11 -35.80 -115.42 -12.66
CA ARG A 11 -36.28 -116.65 -13.32
C ARG A 11 -37.77 -116.55 -13.67
N VAL A 12 -38.11 -116.88 -14.91
CA VAL A 12 -39.47 -117.01 -15.44
C VAL A 12 -39.74 -118.51 -15.71
N PHE A 13 -41.01 -118.89 -15.93
CA PHE A 13 -41.50 -120.28 -16.08
C PHE A 13 -40.73 -121.18 -17.07
N ARG A 14 -39.85 -120.62 -17.92
CA ARG A 14 -38.98 -121.35 -18.86
C ARG A 14 -37.53 -120.84 -18.93
N GLY A 15 -36.96 -120.29 -17.85
CA GLY A 15 -35.55 -119.90 -17.81
C GLY A 15 -35.29 -118.56 -17.12
N TYR A 16 -34.22 -117.87 -17.49
CA TYR A 16 -34.01 -116.48 -17.08
C TYR A 16 -34.85 -115.53 -17.94
N ASP A 17 -35.19 -114.37 -17.40
CA ASP A 17 -35.85 -113.31 -18.17
C ASP A 17 -34.94 -112.84 -19.32
N PRO A 18 -35.31 -113.08 -20.60
CA PRO A 18 -34.46 -112.77 -21.74
C PRO A 18 -34.15 -111.27 -21.84
N ALA A 19 -35.10 -110.40 -21.47
CA ALA A 19 -34.88 -108.95 -21.50
C ALA A 19 -33.80 -108.50 -20.50
N ALA A 20 -33.72 -109.14 -19.33
CA ALA A 20 -32.70 -108.84 -18.32
C ALA A 20 -31.31 -109.34 -18.75
N VAL A 21 -31.24 -110.47 -19.45
CA VAL A 21 -29.98 -111.02 -19.98
C VAL A 21 -29.48 -110.17 -21.16
N ASP A 22 -30.36 -109.81 -22.09
CA ASP A 22 -30.02 -108.99 -23.26
C ASP A 22 -29.51 -107.61 -22.82
N ALA A 23 -30.18 -106.96 -21.86
CA ALA A 23 -29.73 -105.69 -21.29
C ALA A 23 -28.35 -105.79 -20.63
N TYR A 24 -28.03 -106.92 -19.98
CA TYR A 24 -26.71 -107.14 -19.39
C TYR A 24 -25.63 -107.40 -20.45
N VAL A 25 -25.95 -108.16 -21.51
CA VAL A 25 -25.05 -108.39 -22.65
C VAL A 25 -24.77 -107.08 -23.37
N GLU A 26 -25.78 -106.23 -23.59
CA GLU A 26 -25.61 -104.90 -24.16
C GLU A 26 -24.72 -104.01 -23.27
N ALA A 27 -24.92 -104.02 -21.96
CA ALA A 27 -24.07 -103.30 -21.02
C ALA A 27 -22.61 -103.80 -21.05
N LEU A 28 -22.39 -105.11 -21.15
CA LEU A 28 -21.06 -105.71 -21.25
C LEU A 28 -20.38 -105.33 -22.57
N LEU A 29 -21.12 -105.35 -23.69
CA LEU A 29 -20.62 -104.94 -25.00
C LEU A 29 -20.31 -103.44 -25.04
N ALA A 30 -21.13 -102.60 -24.41
CA ALA A 30 -20.87 -101.18 -24.25
C ALA A 30 -19.60 -100.94 -23.43
N LYS A 31 -19.43 -101.66 -22.31
CA LYS A 31 -18.22 -101.62 -21.49
C LYS A 31 -16.98 -102.10 -22.26
N GLN A 32 -17.10 -103.17 -23.04
CA GLN A 32 -16.01 -103.67 -23.87
C GLN A 32 -15.59 -102.64 -24.92
N LYS A 33 -16.55 -102.00 -25.60
CA LYS A 33 -16.27 -100.91 -26.55
C LYS A 33 -15.56 -99.75 -25.88
N LEU A 34 -16.06 -99.29 -24.73
CA LEU A 34 -15.44 -98.20 -23.96
C LEU A 34 -13.99 -98.52 -23.58
N LEU A 35 -13.70 -99.74 -23.11
CA LEU A 35 -12.34 -100.16 -22.77
C LEU A 35 -11.43 -100.25 -24.01
N ILE A 36 -11.96 -100.70 -25.15
CA ILE A 36 -11.20 -100.72 -26.40
C ILE A 36 -10.86 -99.30 -26.83
N ASP A 37 -11.83 -98.38 -26.78
CA ASP A 37 -11.63 -96.97 -27.13
C ASP A 37 -10.64 -96.29 -26.18
N GLU A 38 -10.71 -96.59 -24.87
CA GLU A 38 -9.77 -96.09 -23.87
C GLU A 38 -8.34 -96.61 -24.12
N VAL A 39 -8.18 -97.90 -24.42
CA VAL A 39 -6.87 -98.48 -24.77
C VAL A 39 -6.32 -97.85 -26.05
N GLN A 40 -7.17 -97.60 -27.05
CA GLN A 40 -6.76 -96.93 -28.29
C GLN A 40 -6.34 -95.47 -28.02
N ASN A 41 -7.08 -94.74 -27.19
CA ASN A 41 -6.75 -93.38 -26.80
C ASN A 41 -5.42 -93.32 -26.03
N LEU A 42 -5.23 -94.19 -25.03
CA LEU A 42 -3.96 -94.28 -24.29
C LEU A 42 -2.79 -94.65 -25.20
N ARG A 43 -2.99 -95.52 -26.19
CA ARG A 43 -1.96 -95.83 -27.20
C ARG A 43 -1.63 -94.62 -28.07
N ALA A 44 -2.64 -93.84 -28.48
CA ALA A 44 -2.43 -92.62 -29.25
C ALA A 44 -1.63 -91.59 -28.42
N GLN A 45 -2.03 -91.33 -27.18
CA GLN A 45 -1.32 -90.42 -26.26
C GLN A 45 0.12 -90.89 -25.99
N ARG A 46 0.34 -92.21 -25.84
CA ARG A 46 1.66 -92.80 -25.64
C ARG A 46 2.56 -92.65 -26.87
N ASN A 47 1.99 -92.70 -28.06
CA ASN A 47 2.75 -92.46 -29.29
C ASN A 47 3.08 -90.98 -29.46
N GLU A 48 2.11 -90.08 -29.23
CA GLU A 48 2.32 -88.63 -29.31
C GLU A 48 3.39 -88.14 -28.32
N SER A 49 3.32 -88.60 -27.06
CA SER A 49 4.37 -88.30 -26.07
C SER A 49 5.72 -88.90 -26.44
N GLY A 50 5.74 -90.05 -27.13
CA GLY A 50 6.95 -90.64 -27.71
C GLY A 50 7.57 -89.76 -28.79
N ASP A 51 6.75 -89.23 -29.69
CA ASP A 51 7.18 -88.34 -30.78
C ASP A 51 7.70 -87.00 -30.24
N GLN A 52 7.03 -86.42 -29.25
CA GLN A 52 7.49 -85.22 -28.55
C GLN A 52 8.85 -85.43 -27.88
N LEU A 53 9.04 -86.58 -27.21
CA LEU A 53 10.32 -86.92 -26.60
C LEU A 53 11.43 -87.10 -27.63
N ALA A 54 11.13 -87.68 -28.79
CA ALA A 54 12.08 -87.80 -29.89
C ALA A 54 12.49 -86.41 -30.44
N ALA A 55 11.53 -85.51 -30.65
CA ALA A 55 11.79 -84.15 -31.10
C ALA A 55 12.68 -83.37 -30.11
N LEU A 56 12.33 -83.39 -28.82
CA LEU A 56 13.12 -82.72 -27.77
C LEU A 56 14.55 -83.30 -27.66
N ARG A 57 14.73 -84.61 -27.86
CA ARG A 57 16.07 -85.23 -27.89
C ARG A 57 16.93 -84.71 -29.03
N ILE A 58 16.34 -84.49 -30.22
CA ILE A 58 17.04 -83.92 -31.36
C ILE A 58 17.45 -82.48 -31.06
N GLU A 59 16.55 -81.66 -30.51
CA GLU A 59 16.86 -80.28 -30.14
C GLU A 59 17.98 -80.19 -29.10
N VAL A 60 17.92 -81.03 -28.05
CA VAL A 60 18.98 -81.11 -27.05
C VAL A 60 20.32 -81.53 -27.66
N ALA A 61 20.33 -82.42 -28.66
CA ALA A 61 21.55 -82.79 -29.36
C ALA A 61 22.12 -81.61 -30.17
N CYS A 62 21.28 -80.91 -30.94
CA CYS A 62 21.68 -79.74 -31.71
C CYS A 62 22.24 -78.62 -30.81
N LEU A 63 21.57 -78.31 -29.70
CA LEU A 63 22.03 -77.30 -28.74
C LEU A 63 23.35 -77.71 -28.07
N LYS A 64 23.56 -79.00 -27.79
CA LYS A 64 24.83 -79.50 -27.25
C LYS A 64 25.98 -79.35 -28.24
N ASP A 65 25.75 -79.65 -29.52
CA ASP A 65 26.75 -79.49 -30.56
C ASP A 65 27.11 -78.00 -30.75
N GLU A 66 26.12 -77.11 -30.73
CA GLU A 66 26.36 -75.66 -30.76
C GLU A 66 27.16 -75.19 -29.54
N VAL A 67 26.82 -75.64 -28.33
CA VAL A 67 27.59 -75.33 -27.12
C VAL A 67 29.01 -75.85 -27.23
N ALA A 68 29.23 -77.05 -27.77
CA ALA A 68 30.56 -77.59 -28.00
C ALA A 68 31.37 -76.74 -28.99
N HIS A 69 30.76 -76.31 -30.10
CA HIS A 69 31.38 -75.41 -31.07
C HIS A 69 31.68 -74.02 -30.49
N LEU A 70 30.77 -73.47 -29.69
CA LEU A 70 30.94 -72.16 -29.05
C LEU A 70 31.99 -72.19 -27.93
N SER A 71 32.14 -73.33 -27.27
CA SER A 71 33.12 -73.54 -26.18
C SER A 71 34.47 -74.05 -26.68
N ASP A 72 34.62 -74.41 -27.96
CA ASP A 72 35.85 -74.98 -28.50
C ASP A 72 37.03 -73.99 -28.38
N THR A 73 37.89 -74.22 -27.38
CA THR A 73 39.13 -73.48 -27.10
C THR A 73 40.31 -73.99 -27.91
N SER A 74 40.06 -74.75 -28.97
CA SER A 74 41.06 -75.23 -29.89
C SER A 74 41.93 -74.06 -30.42
N PRO A 75 43.26 -74.24 -30.49
CA PRO A 75 44.18 -73.24 -31.04
C PRO A 75 44.11 -73.14 -32.57
N THR A 76 43.08 -73.71 -33.20
CA THR A 76 42.90 -73.60 -34.66
C THR A 76 42.67 -72.14 -35.07
N PRO A 77 43.29 -71.67 -36.17
CA PRO A 77 43.17 -70.28 -36.62
C PRO A 77 41.71 -69.82 -36.79
N TYR A 78 40.82 -70.71 -37.26
CA TYR A 78 39.41 -70.41 -37.47
C TYR A 78 38.64 -70.17 -36.15
N ALA A 79 38.87 -71.02 -35.13
CA ALA A 79 38.22 -70.85 -33.82
C ALA A 79 38.64 -69.53 -33.15
N ILE A 80 39.91 -69.13 -33.30
CA ILE A 80 40.43 -67.84 -32.81
C ILE A 80 39.77 -66.67 -33.56
N GLN A 81 39.67 -66.72 -34.90
CA GLN A 81 39.02 -65.68 -35.70
C GLN A 81 37.54 -65.52 -35.35
N HIS A 82 36.82 -66.62 -35.16
CA HIS A 82 35.41 -66.58 -34.78
C HIS A 82 35.21 -65.94 -33.40
N ARG A 83 36.03 -66.31 -32.41
CA ARG A 83 36.03 -65.71 -31.06
C ARG A 83 36.37 -64.23 -31.09
N MET A 84 37.39 -63.84 -31.85
CA MET A 84 37.76 -62.43 -32.01
C MET A 84 36.63 -61.62 -32.66
N THR A 85 35.98 -62.15 -33.69
CA THR A 85 34.84 -61.49 -34.34
C THR A 85 33.67 -61.30 -33.36
N LYS A 86 33.36 -62.33 -32.56
CA LYS A 86 32.31 -62.26 -31.53
C LYS A 86 32.66 -61.27 -30.42
N MET A 87 33.93 -61.25 -29.98
CA MET A 87 34.42 -60.29 -29.00
C MET A 87 34.31 -58.85 -29.54
N LEU A 88 34.78 -58.59 -30.77
CA LEU A 88 34.67 -57.29 -31.41
C LEU A 88 33.22 -56.84 -31.54
N ARG A 89 32.33 -57.74 -31.99
CA ARG A 89 30.91 -57.46 -32.07
C ARG A 89 30.33 -57.07 -30.71
N ARG A 90 30.64 -57.84 -29.66
CA ARG A 90 30.19 -57.52 -28.29
C ARG A 90 30.74 -56.18 -27.80
N THR A 91 32.01 -55.87 -28.06
CA THR A 91 32.58 -54.57 -27.67
C THR A 91 31.93 -53.41 -28.43
N LEU A 92 31.58 -53.60 -29.70
CA LEU A 92 30.86 -52.59 -30.48
C LEU A 92 29.43 -52.38 -29.97
N GLU A 93 28.74 -53.47 -29.59
CA GLU A 93 27.42 -53.42 -28.96
C GLU A 93 27.48 -52.76 -27.57
N GLU A 94 28.52 -53.02 -26.78
CA GLU A 94 28.74 -52.36 -25.48
C GLU A 94 29.06 -50.87 -25.66
N ILE A 95 29.92 -50.50 -26.61
CA ILE A 95 30.25 -49.09 -26.92
C ILE A 95 29.00 -48.35 -27.41
N SER A 96 28.20 -48.94 -28.30
CA SER A 96 26.99 -48.28 -28.80
C SER A 96 25.95 -48.07 -27.69
N ARG A 97 25.82 -49.05 -26.78
CA ARG A 97 24.99 -48.91 -25.58
C ARG A 97 25.49 -47.80 -24.67
N MET A 98 26.79 -47.79 -24.35
CA MET A 98 27.39 -46.75 -23.51
C MET A 98 27.24 -45.36 -24.15
N GLN A 99 27.37 -45.26 -25.46
CA GLN A 99 27.17 -44.00 -26.18
C GLN A 99 25.71 -43.54 -26.11
N ALA A 100 24.74 -44.44 -26.29
CA ALA A 100 23.33 -44.10 -26.17
C ALA A 100 22.95 -43.67 -24.74
N GLU A 101 23.48 -44.36 -23.73
CA GLU A 101 23.28 -44.00 -22.32
C GLU A 101 23.89 -42.61 -22.02
N ALA A 102 25.14 -42.36 -22.44
CA ALA A 102 25.80 -41.06 -22.26
C ALA A 102 25.08 -39.92 -23.01
N GLN A 103 24.53 -40.18 -24.20
CA GLN A 103 23.73 -39.21 -24.95
C GLN A 103 22.42 -38.89 -24.21
N ALA A 104 21.71 -39.91 -23.72
CA ALA A 104 20.48 -39.71 -22.95
C ALA A 104 20.73 -38.93 -21.63
N GLU A 105 21.82 -39.22 -20.94
CA GLU A 105 22.22 -38.47 -19.74
C GLU A 105 22.57 -37.01 -20.08
N ALA A 106 23.31 -36.77 -21.16
CA ALA A 106 23.61 -35.42 -21.63
C ALA A 106 22.36 -34.62 -21.99
N GLU A 107 21.42 -35.23 -22.71
CA GLU A 107 20.13 -34.64 -23.05
C GLU A 107 19.31 -34.33 -21.79
N SER A 108 19.29 -35.24 -20.82
CA SER A 108 18.64 -35.02 -19.52
C SER A 108 19.26 -33.86 -18.75
N MET A 109 20.59 -33.72 -18.75
CA MET A 109 21.27 -32.61 -18.09
C MET A 109 20.95 -31.27 -18.78
N ILE A 110 20.94 -31.24 -20.11
CA ILE A 110 20.58 -30.04 -20.88
C ILE A 110 19.13 -29.66 -20.62
N ALA A 111 18.21 -30.63 -20.62
CA ALA A 111 16.80 -30.39 -20.34
C ALA A 111 16.58 -29.85 -18.91
N ALA A 112 17.28 -30.40 -17.91
CA ALA A 112 17.23 -29.92 -16.54
C ALA A 112 17.79 -28.49 -16.40
N ALA A 113 18.93 -28.22 -17.04
CA ALA A 113 19.53 -26.88 -17.04
C ALA A 113 18.61 -25.85 -17.73
N ALA A 114 18.01 -26.20 -18.87
CA ALA A 114 17.06 -25.35 -19.58
C ALA A 114 15.81 -25.07 -18.72
N ALA A 115 15.26 -26.10 -18.05
CA ALA A 115 14.12 -25.93 -17.15
C ALA A 115 14.45 -25.01 -15.96
N GLN A 116 15.66 -25.09 -15.42
CA GLN A 116 16.11 -24.21 -14.34
C GLN A 116 16.28 -22.75 -14.81
N VAL A 117 16.84 -22.53 -16.00
CA VAL A 117 16.95 -21.19 -16.60
C VAL A 117 15.57 -20.58 -16.81
N GLU A 118 14.63 -21.35 -17.39
CA GLU A 118 13.25 -20.90 -17.56
C GLU A 118 12.55 -20.59 -16.24
N ALA A 119 12.74 -21.41 -15.20
CA ALA A 119 12.21 -21.13 -13.87
C ALA A 119 12.78 -19.83 -13.30
N SER A 120 14.10 -19.63 -13.40
CA SER A 120 14.75 -18.39 -12.93
C SER A 120 14.29 -17.16 -13.72
N HIS A 121 14.01 -17.30 -15.03
CA HIS A 121 13.46 -16.21 -15.83
C HIS A 121 12.04 -15.84 -15.41
N ARG A 122 11.20 -16.83 -15.09
CA ARG A 122 9.85 -16.58 -14.56
C ARG A 122 9.90 -15.87 -13.22
N GLU A 123 10.70 -16.36 -12.28
CA GLU A 123 10.90 -15.72 -10.97
C GLU A 123 11.40 -14.28 -11.12
N HIS A 124 12.33 -14.03 -12.05
CA HIS A 124 12.82 -12.68 -12.31
C HIS A 124 11.73 -11.77 -12.91
N GLN A 125 10.91 -12.29 -13.84
CA GLN A 125 9.80 -11.54 -14.41
C GLN A 125 8.73 -11.21 -13.36
N GLU A 126 8.41 -12.14 -12.47
CA GLU A 126 7.51 -11.94 -11.34
C GLU A 126 8.04 -10.86 -10.40
N LEU A 127 9.33 -10.92 -10.03
CA LEU A 127 9.96 -9.90 -9.20
C LEU A 127 9.93 -8.51 -9.86
N LEU A 128 10.18 -8.43 -11.17
CA LEU A 128 10.10 -7.17 -11.91
C LEU A 128 8.67 -6.61 -11.95
N ALA A 129 7.66 -7.48 -12.10
CA ALA A 129 6.25 -7.09 -12.06
C ALA A 129 5.86 -6.56 -10.67
N ASP A 130 6.28 -7.26 -9.60
CA ASP A 130 6.04 -6.83 -8.21
C ASP A 130 6.70 -5.48 -7.92
N MET A 131 7.95 -5.29 -8.36
CA MET A 131 8.65 -4.01 -8.21
C MET A 131 7.97 -2.88 -9.00
N ALA A 132 7.44 -3.17 -10.19
CA ALA A 132 6.68 -2.18 -10.96
C ALA A 132 5.38 -1.80 -10.24
N ALA A 133 4.62 -2.79 -9.75
CA ALA A 133 3.41 -2.55 -8.98
C ALA A 133 3.67 -1.74 -7.69
N GLN A 134 4.75 -2.05 -6.97
CA GLN A 134 5.15 -1.28 -5.79
C GLN A 134 5.53 0.17 -6.13
N ARG A 135 6.20 0.40 -7.26
CA ARG A 135 6.53 1.76 -7.72
C ARG A 135 5.27 2.55 -8.06
N GLU A 136 4.35 1.97 -8.81
CA GLU A 136 3.08 2.62 -9.15
C GLU A 136 2.27 2.95 -7.89
N ALA A 137 2.17 2.03 -6.93
CA ALA A 137 1.52 2.28 -5.65
C ALA A 137 2.17 3.46 -4.89
N LEU A 138 3.50 3.46 -4.75
CA LEU A 138 4.23 4.55 -4.08
C LEU A 138 4.11 5.89 -4.82
N GLU A 139 4.03 5.88 -6.16
CA GLU A 139 3.78 7.08 -6.95
C GLU A 139 2.37 7.62 -6.71
N THR A 140 1.35 6.75 -6.66
CA THR A 140 -0.01 7.18 -6.32
C THR A 140 -0.11 7.76 -4.92
N GLU A 141 0.49 7.10 -3.90
CA GLU A 141 0.54 7.60 -2.53
C GLU A 141 1.28 8.95 -2.44
N ARG A 142 2.38 9.12 -3.19
CA ARG A 142 3.09 10.39 -3.26
C ARG A 142 2.25 11.50 -3.87
N GLU A 143 1.56 11.24 -4.95
CA GLU A 143 0.70 12.23 -5.60
C GLU A 143 -0.51 12.59 -4.74
N GLU A 144 -1.07 11.64 -4.00
CA GLU A 144 -2.12 11.89 -3.02
C GLU A 144 -1.61 12.76 -1.87
N ALA A 145 -0.48 12.38 -1.24
CA ALA A 145 0.12 13.15 -0.16
C ALA A 145 0.51 14.57 -0.59
N LYS A 146 0.99 14.75 -1.84
CA LYS A 146 1.26 16.10 -2.39
C LYS A 146 -0.02 16.93 -2.48
N LYS A 147 -1.11 16.36 -2.99
CA LYS A 147 -2.40 17.07 -3.09
C LYS A 147 -2.95 17.45 -1.72
N GLU A 148 -2.82 16.56 -0.73
CA GLU A 148 -3.21 16.84 0.65
C GLU A 148 -2.39 18.01 1.23
N LEU A 149 -1.06 17.96 1.11
CA LEU A 149 -0.18 19.04 1.57
C LEU A 149 -0.44 20.36 0.85
N GLU A 150 -0.72 20.33 -0.46
CA GLU A 150 -1.08 21.53 -1.21
C GLU A 150 -2.42 22.13 -0.74
N ALA A 151 -3.40 21.27 -0.42
CA ALA A 151 -4.68 21.69 0.14
C ALA A 151 -4.50 22.32 1.53
N GLU A 152 -3.71 21.69 2.42
CA GLU A 152 -3.39 22.23 3.75
C GLU A 152 -2.62 23.55 3.68
N LEU A 153 -1.66 23.67 2.76
CA LEU A 153 -0.95 24.93 2.53
C LEU A 153 -1.89 26.01 2.00
N ALA A 154 -2.86 25.65 1.16
CA ALA A 154 -3.86 26.58 0.66
C ALA A 154 -4.80 27.07 1.78
N THR A 155 -5.26 26.17 2.68
CA THR A 155 -6.09 26.55 3.82
C THR A 155 -5.33 27.44 4.79
N MET A 156 -4.11 27.08 5.20
CA MET A 156 -3.28 27.92 6.08
C MET A 156 -3.00 29.30 5.48
N ARG A 157 -2.75 29.38 4.16
CA ARG A 157 -2.58 30.67 3.47
C ARG A 157 -3.86 31.50 3.46
N ALA A 158 -5.02 30.86 3.27
CA ALA A 158 -6.31 31.54 3.31
C ALA A 158 -6.62 32.08 4.71
N GLU A 159 -6.39 31.28 5.75
CA GLU A 159 -6.55 31.66 7.15
C GLU A 159 -5.61 32.81 7.54
N ALA A 160 -4.33 32.73 7.17
CA ALA A 160 -3.37 33.80 7.42
C ALA A 160 -3.77 35.11 6.73
N ARG A 161 -4.26 35.05 5.49
CA ARG A 161 -4.78 36.23 4.77
C ARG A 161 -6.01 36.80 5.45
N ALA A 162 -6.96 35.96 5.85
CA ALA A 162 -8.16 36.39 6.58
C ALA A 162 -7.80 37.10 7.88
N SER A 163 -6.87 36.54 8.67
CA SER A 163 -6.38 37.16 9.91
C SER A 163 -5.69 38.50 9.68
N ILE A 164 -4.85 38.61 8.63
CA ILE A 164 -4.20 39.90 8.26
C ILE A 164 -5.26 40.93 7.88
N ASP A 165 -6.26 40.55 7.07
CA ASP A 165 -7.31 41.46 6.63
C ASP A 165 -8.21 41.90 7.79
N GLU A 166 -8.51 41.00 8.74
CA GLU A 166 -9.22 41.33 9.98
C GLU A 166 -8.42 42.33 10.83
N ALA A 167 -7.14 42.05 11.10
CA ALA A 167 -6.28 42.94 11.87
C ALA A 167 -6.14 44.32 11.20
N ARG A 168 -6.06 44.38 9.86
CA ARG A 168 -6.05 45.64 9.10
C ARG A 168 -7.34 46.42 9.28
N ARG A 169 -8.50 45.76 9.13
CA ARG A 169 -9.81 46.41 9.33
C ARG A 169 -9.97 46.94 10.76
N GLU A 170 -9.49 46.20 11.75
CA GLU A 170 -9.50 46.65 13.15
C GLU A 170 -8.61 47.88 13.35
N ALA A 171 -7.39 47.86 12.83
CA ALA A 171 -6.49 49.01 12.89
C ALA A 171 -7.07 50.25 12.18
N GLU A 172 -7.73 50.07 11.03
CA GLU A 172 -8.40 51.16 10.31
C GLU A 172 -9.56 51.75 11.11
N ARG A 173 -10.40 50.89 11.72
CA ARG A 173 -11.50 51.34 12.60
C ARG A 173 -10.98 52.11 13.81
N GLU A 174 -9.90 51.64 14.41
CA GLU A 174 -9.30 52.28 15.57
C GLU A 174 -8.66 53.63 15.20
N CYS A 175 -7.93 53.69 14.08
CA CYS A 175 -7.43 54.96 13.54
C CYS A 175 -8.57 55.94 13.27
N ALA A 176 -9.67 55.49 12.64
CA ALA A 176 -10.82 56.34 12.35
C ALA A 176 -11.48 56.87 13.64
N ARG A 177 -11.59 56.02 14.67
CA ARG A 177 -12.10 56.41 15.99
C ARG A 177 -11.23 57.48 16.64
N LEU A 178 -9.92 57.26 16.72
CA LEU A 178 -8.98 58.20 17.31
C LEU A 178 -8.95 59.54 16.55
N LEU A 179 -9.03 59.50 15.22
CA LEU A 179 -9.13 60.71 14.40
C LEU A 179 -10.43 61.48 14.66
N ALA A 180 -11.56 60.78 14.82
CA ALA A 180 -12.83 61.42 15.16
C ALA A 180 -12.79 62.06 16.56
N GLU A 181 -12.25 61.36 17.55
CA GLU A 181 -12.06 61.90 18.91
C GLU A 181 -11.12 63.11 18.94
N ALA A 182 -10.02 63.06 18.17
CA ALA A 182 -9.08 64.17 18.07
C ALA A 182 -9.71 65.41 17.42
N LYS A 183 -10.51 65.22 16.37
CA LYS A 183 -11.27 66.30 15.73
C LYS A 183 -12.27 66.94 16.69
N GLN A 184 -13.06 66.12 17.39
CA GLN A 184 -14.03 66.62 18.37
C GLN A 184 -13.35 67.46 19.47
N LYS A 185 -12.21 67.00 19.99
CA LYS A 185 -11.44 67.76 20.98
C LYS A 185 -10.89 69.08 20.41
N ALA A 186 -10.45 69.09 19.16
CA ALA A 186 -9.99 70.31 18.50
C ALA A 186 -11.15 71.30 18.34
N ASP A 187 -12.31 70.85 17.88
CA ASP A 187 -13.51 71.66 17.75
C ASP A 187 -13.95 72.24 19.11
N ASP A 188 -13.94 71.43 20.18
CA ASP A 188 -14.24 71.87 21.55
C ASP A 188 -13.27 72.96 22.04
N LEU A 189 -11.98 72.83 21.73
CA LEU A 189 -10.95 73.82 22.10
C LEU A 189 -11.12 75.11 21.32
N ASP A 190 -11.40 75.04 20.01
CA ASP A 190 -11.67 76.18 19.16
C ASP A 190 -12.92 76.94 19.63
N GLU A 191 -13.99 76.22 20.01
CA GLU A 191 -15.17 76.83 20.60
C GLU A 191 -14.86 77.54 21.92
N ARG A 192 -14.09 76.91 22.82
CA ARG A 192 -13.69 77.55 24.09
C ARG A 192 -12.85 78.79 23.84
N ALA A 193 -11.91 78.74 22.89
CA ALA A 193 -11.08 79.88 22.51
C ALA A 193 -11.92 81.03 21.92
N ARG A 194 -12.95 80.71 21.11
CA ARG A 194 -13.89 81.74 20.61
C ARG A 194 -14.65 82.40 21.74
N ARG A 195 -15.19 81.62 22.69
CA ARG A 195 -15.92 82.14 23.85
C ARG A 195 -15.04 83.05 24.71
N THR A 196 -13.80 82.67 25.01
CA THR A 196 -12.89 83.51 25.79
C THR A 196 -12.50 84.81 25.07
N VAL A 197 -12.35 84.76 23.74
CA VAL A 197 -12.11 85.97 22.92
C VAL A 197 -13.35 86.87 22.92
N GLU A 198 -14.56 86.30 22.81
CA GLU A 198 -15.81 87.05 22.90
C GLU A 198 -15.97 87.71 24.28
N GLU A 199 -15.71 86.98 25.37
CA GLU A 199 -15.71 87.51 26.74
C GLU A 199 -14.68 88.64 26.90
N ALA A 200 -13.44 88.47 26.43
CA ALA A 200 -12.41 89.50 26.48
C ALA A 200 -12.79 90.74 25.66
N ASN A 201 -13.44 90.55 24.50
CA ASN A 201 -13.96 91.64 23.68
C ASN A 201 -15.09 92.39 24.41
N GLN A 202 -16.01 91.69 25.09
CA GLN A 202 -17.05 92.31 25.90
C GLN A 202 -16.46 93.14 27.05
N GLN A 203 -15.48 92.59 27.78
CA GLN A 203 -14.76 93.33 28.82
C GLN A 203 -14.07 94.58 28.26
N ARG A 204 -13.43 94.46 27.10
CA ARG A 204 -12.80 95.61 26.41
C ARG A 204 -13.82 96.68 26.05
N ILE A 205 -15.01 96.29 25.56
CA ILE A 205 -16.10 97.24 25.27
C ILE A 205 -16.51 97.97 26.55
N MET A 206 -16.76 97.24 27.65
CA MET A 206 -17.11 97.85 28.94
C MET A 206 -16.05 98.83 29.43
N ILE A 207 -14.77 98.46 29.40
CA ILE A 207 -13.67 99.36 29.81
C ILE A 207 -13.62 100.60 28.90
N LEU A 208 -13.81 100.43 27.59
CA LEU A 208 -13.83 101.56 26.67
C LEU A 208 -15.02 102.49 26.94
N GLU A 209 -16.20 101.95 27.27
CA GLU A 209 -17.37 102.72 27.68
C GLU A 209 -17.09 103.51 28.97
N GLU A 210 -16.55 102.86 30.01
CA GLU A 210 -16.14 103.53 31.25
C GLU A 210 -15.12 104.66 31.00
N LEU A 211 -14.11 104.40 30.16
CA LEU A 211 -13.11 105.41 29.80
C LEU A 211 -13.70 106.57 29.00
N MET A 212 -14.69 106.32 28.14
CA MET A 212 -15.41 107.40 27.44
C MET A 212 -16.22 108.25 28.41
N ASP A 213 -16.85 107.66 29.42
CA ASP A 213 -17.57 108.41 30.44
C ASP A 213 -16.61 109.25 31.30
N VAL A 214 -15.48 108.69 31.76
CA VAL A 214 -14.42 109.45 32.44
C VAL A 214 -13.89 110.58 31.54
N ALA A 215 -13.65 110.32 30.26
CA ALA A 215 -13.21 111.36 29.33
C ALA A 215 -14.25 112.48 29.20
N ARG A 216 -15.55 112.16 29.18
CA ARG A 216 -16.64 113.14 29.16
C ARG A 216 -16.67 113.97 30.45
N ASP A 217 -16.48 113.34 31.61
CA ASP A 217 -16.38 114.02 32.90
C ASP A 217 -15.17 114.98 32.95
N LEU A 218 -14.00 114.51 32.49
CA LEU A 218 -12.79 115.33 32.38
C LEU A 218 -12.96 116.49 31.40
N GLN A 219 -13.79 116.36 30.36
CA GLN A 219 -14.05 117.42 29.39
C GLN A 219 -14.85 118.59 30.00
N GLY A 220 -15.61 118.34 31.07
CA GLY A 220 -16.31 119.36 31.85
C GLY A 220 -15.44 120.03 32.94
N LEU A 221 -14.33 119.41 33.35
CA LEU A 221 -13.43 119.96 34.37
C LEU A 221 -12.81 121.32 34.04
N PRO A 222 -12.42 121.68 32.80
CA PRO A 222 -11.89 123.00 32.51
C PRO A 222 -12.90 124.10 32.87
N ALA A 223 -14.18 123.91 32.52
CA ALA A 223 -15.25 124.82 32.87
C ALA A 223 -15.55 124.81 34.39
N SER A 224 -15.50 123.65 35.04
CA SER A 224 -15.71 123.56 36.50
C SER A 224 -14.55 124.15 37.31
N LEU A 225 -13.30 123.97 36.84
CA LEU A 225 -12.09 124.55 37.43
C LEU A 225 -12.03 126.05 37.16
N GLU A 226 -12.43 126.53 35.98
CA GLU A 226 -12.62 127.97 35.73
C GLU A 226 -13.67 128.56 36.65
N SER A 227 -14.80 127.88 36.87
CA SER A 227 -15.82 128.31 37.84
C SER A 227 -15.28 128.36 39.28
N ALA A 228 -14.56 127.32 39.71
CA ALA A 228 -13.94 127.27 41.04
C ALA A 228 -12.80 128.29 41.20
N TYR A 229 -12.05 128.59 40.14
CA TYR A 229 -11.05 129.67 40.13
C TYR A 229 -11.73 131.03 40.21
N GLN A 230 -12.85 131.24 39.52
CA GLN A 230 -13.63 132.48 39.62
C GLN A 230 -14.24 132.67 41.02
N GLU A 231 -14.69 131.60 41.67
CA GLU A 231 -15.09 131.61 43.09
C GLU A 231 -13.93 131.94 44.02
N ARG A 232 -12.72 131.43 43.76
CA ARG A 232 -11.53 131.68 44.60
C ARG A 232 -10.87 133.04 44.36
N THR A 233 -11.06 133.62 43.17
CA THR A 233 -10.56 134.95 42.79
C THR A 233 -11.56 136.07 43.15
N SER A 234 -12.72 135.71 43.68
CA SER A 234 -13.69 136.63 44.27
C SER A 234 -13.57 136.56 45.81
N PRO A 235 -13.14 137.61 46.52
CA PRO A 235 -12.79 137.51 47.94
C PRO A 235 -14.04 137.51 48.83
N SER A 236 -14.09 136.63 49.83
CA SER A 236 -14.92 136.82 51.03
C SER A 236 -14.27 136.18 52.25
N GLU A 237 -14.15 137.00 53.30
CA GLU A 237 -13.41 136.78 54.53
C GLU A 237 -14.13 135.84 55.51
N ALA A 238 -13.41 134.93 56.17
CA ALA A 238 -13.52 134.66 57.62
C ALA A 238 -12.59 133.53 58.08
N SER A 239 -11.58 133.92 58.86
CA SER A 239 -10.90 133.24 59.96
C SER A 239 -11.52 131.91 60.47
N VAL A 240 -10.66 130.89 60.70
CA VAL A 240 -10.43 130.23 62.02
C VAL A 240 -9.20 129.29 61.92
N VAL A 241 -8.59 129.05 63.07
CA VAL A 241 -7.18 128.77 63.37
C VAL A 241 -7.03 127.34 63.96
N VAL A 242 -5.93 126.63 63.62
CA VAL A 242 -5.15 125.63 64.44
C VAL A 242 -5.65 124.15 64.55
N PRO A 243 -4.80 123.10 64.75
CA PRO A 243 -3.39 122.82 64.30
C PRO A 243 -2.97 121.29 64.17
N LEU A 244 -1.66 121.03 63.94
CA LEU A 244 -0.76 119.89 64.34
C LEU A 244 -0.87 118.45 63.73
N ASP A 245 0.12 118.09 62.88
CA ASP A 245 1.11 116.95 62.93
C ASP A 245 0.70 115.47 63.26
N PRO A 246 1.54 114.41 63.06
CA PRO A 246 2.48 114.03 61.98
C PRO A 246 2.49 112.48 61.66
N LYS A 247 3.37 112.03 60.72
CA LYS A 247 4.03 110.70 60.57
C LYS A 247 3.24 109.39 60.23
N ASN A 248 3.71 108.69 59.17
CA ASN A 248 4.24 107.30 59.18
C ASN A 248 4.37 106.78 57.71
N GLN A 249 5.57 106.50 57.17
CA GLN A 249 6.40 105.28 57.30
C GLN A 249 6.14 104.26 56.15
N ALA A 250 7.12 104.14 55.24
CA ALA A 250 7.34 102.99 54.34
C ALA A 250 7.73 101.72 55.16
N PRO A 251 7.75 100.44 54.68
CA PRO A 251 8.22 99.97 53.35
C PRO A 251 7.49 98.72 52.77
N GLY A 252 8.00 98.17 51.65
CA GLY A 252 7.50 96.98 50.93
C GLY A 252 7.78 95.60 51.58
N PRO A 253 8.32 94.60 50.82
CA PRO A 253 7.62 93.59 50.00
C PRO A 253 7.82 92.13 50.50
N ALA A 254 7.08 91.15 49.97
CA ALA A 254 7.36 89.68 49.99
C ALA A 254 6.36 88.99 49.03
N VAL A 255 6.71 88.30 47.93
CA VAL A 255 7.46 87.03 47.75
C VAL A 255 7.00 85.91 48.68
N ALA A 256 6.24 84.94 48.15
CA ALA A 256 6.49 83.50 48.33
C ALA A 256 5.47 82.65 47.53
N SER A 257 6.05 81.72 46.75
CA SER A 257 5.61 80.34 46.44
C SER A 257 4.28 80.06 45.75
#